data_AF-A0A848Y9K2-F1
#
_entry.id   AF-A0A848Y9K2-F1
#
_cell.length_a   1.000
_cell.length_b   1.000
_cell.length_c   1.000
_cell.angle_alpha   90.00
_cell.angle_beta   90.00
_cell.angle_gamma   90.00
#
_symmetry.space_group_name_H-M   'P 1'
#
loop_
_entity.id
_entity.type
_entity.pdbx_description
1 polymer ?
#
loop_
_entity_poly.entity_id
_entity_poly.type
_entity_poly.pdbx_seq_one_letter_code
_entity_poly.pdbx_strand_id
1 'polypeptide(L)' 'AGQLLAVLSAGAYGAVQAGTYNTRLLVPEVMVHGDDYAVVRPRQTYDELIGLDQLASWQ' A
#
# COMPACT_ATOMS: atom_id res chain seq x y z
N ALA A 1 23.77 1.19 1.65
CA ALA A 1 22.43 1.56 1.17
C ALA A 1 21.96 0.49 0.19
N GLY A 2 20.64 0.24 0.08
CA GLY A 2 20.09 -0.78 -0.83
C GLY A 2 20.01 -2.21 -0.26
N GLN A 3 20.36 -2.42 1.01
CA GLN A 3 20.07 -3.69 1.70
C GLN A 3 18.59 -3.78 2.04
N LEU A 4 18.05 -5.01 2.02
CA LEU A 4 16.68 -5.30 2.38
C LEU A 4 16.60 -5.79 3.83
N LEU A 5 15.51 -5.45 4.51
CA LEU A 5 15.20 -5.88 5.87
C LEU A 5 13.82 -6.52 5.91
N ALA A 6 13.65 -7.52 6.77
CA ALA A 6 12.38 -8.16 7.04
C ALA A 6 11.92 -7.82 8.47
N VAL A 7 10.72 -7.26 8.59
CA VAL A 7 10.04 -7.10 9.88
C VAL A 7 9.14 -8.30 10.08
N LEU A 8 9.45 -9.12 11.09
CA LEU A 8 8.70 -10.34 11.38
C LEU A 8 7.41 -10.03 12.17
N SER A 9 6.50 -11.00 12.19
CA SER A 9 5.25 -10.93 12.95
C SER A 9 4.33 -9.75 12.59
N ALA A 10 4.46 -9.21 11.37
CA ALA A 10 3.66 -8.10 10.87
C ALA A 10 2.35 -8.52 10.15
N GLY A 11 2.00 -9.82 10.20
CA GLY A 11 0.84 -10.37 9.48
C GLY A 11 -0.53 -10.01 10.08
N ALA A 12 -0.58 -9.67 11.37
CA ALA A 12 -1.78 -9.18 12.02
C ALA A 12 -1.61 -7.72 12.40
N TYR A 13 -2.68 -6.92 12.28
CA TYR A 13 -2.73 -5.51 12.68
C TYR A 13 -1.70 -4.57 12.01
N GLY A 14 -0.97 -5.04 11.00
CA GLY A 14 -0.06 -4.22 10.18
C GLY A 14 -0.79 -3.50 9.05
N ALA A 15 -0.95 -4.18 7.91
CA ALA A 15 -1.53 -3.58 6.70
C ALA A 15 -2.97 -3.04 6.87
N VAL A 16 -3.73 -3.55 7.86
CA VAL A 16 -5.08 -3.07 8.20
C VAL A 16 -5.09 -1.69 8.86
N GLN A 17 -3.97 -1.26 9.46
CA GLN A 17 -3.81 0.07 10.06
C GLN A 17 -2.99 1.02 9.18
N ALA A 18 -2.65 0.60 7.95
CA ALA A 18 -1.89 1.44 7.03
C ALA A 18 -2.77 2.58 6.49
N GLY A 19 -2.17 3.76 6.29
CA GLY A 19 -2.83 4.93 5.72
C GLY A 19 -1.92 5.65 4.72
N THR A 20 -2.46 6.68 4.07
CA THR A 20 -1.79 7.44 3.01
C THR A 20 -1.11 8.71 3.49
N TYR A 21 -0.80 8.77 4.80
CA TYR A 21 -0.11 9.89 5.43
C TYR A 21 1.20 10.24 4.72
N ASN A 22 1.50 11.55 4.65
CA ASN A 22 2.59 12.12 3.85
C ASN A 22 2.45 11.83 2.34
N THR A 23 1.22 11.71 1.84
CA THR A 23 0.91 11.38 0.45
C THR A 23 1.64 10.11 -0.01
N ARG A 24 1.81 9.15 0.91
CA ARG A 24 2.47 7.88 0.62
C ARG A 24 1.41 6.89 0.13
N LEU A 25 1.65 6.34 -1.05
CA LEU A 25 0.81 5.25 -1.58
C LEU A 25 0.81 4.06 -0.62
N LEU A 26 -0.36 3.46 -0.42
CA LEU A 26 -0.48 2.24 0.38
C LEU A 26 0.51 1.17 -0.14
N VAL A 27 1.12 0.45 0.80
CA VAL A 27 2.02 -0.65 0.49
C VAL A 27 1.24 -1.82 -0.14
N PRO A 28 1.77 -2.47 -1.18
CA PRO A 28 1.13 -3.66 -1.74
C PRO A 28 1.21 -4.84 -0.77
N GLU A 29 0.30 -5.80 -0.94
CA GLU A 29 0.33 -7.08 -0.23
C GLU A 29 0.54 -8.21 -1.24
N VAL A 30 1.44 -9.13 -0.90
CA VAL A 30 1.78 -10.30 -1.71
C VAL A 30 1.44 -11.56 -0.93
N MET A 31 0.78 -12.51 -1.60
CA MET A 31 0.54 -13.85 -1.09
C MET A 31 1.54 -14.80 -1.75
N VAL A 32 2.15 -15.67 -0.97
CA VAL A 32 3.07 -16.71 -1.45
C VAL A 32 2.44 -18.08 -1.22
N HIS A 33 2.53 -18.96 -2.21
CA HIS A 33 2.04 -20.33 -2.15
C HIS A 33 3.06 -21.29 -2.78
N GLY A 34 3.83 -22.00 -1.95
CA GLY A 34 4.95 -22.81 -2.45
C GLY A 34 5.98 -21.91 -3.13
N ASP A 35 6.24 -22.19 -4.42
CA ASP A 35 7.16 -21.41 -5.27
C ASP A 35 6.46 -20.26 -6.03
N ASP A 36 5.12 -20.19 -5.97
CA ASP A 36 4.34 -19.15 -6.64
C ASP A 36 4.06 -17.96 -5.71
N TYR A 37 3.85 -16.79 -6.31
CA TYR A 37 3.35 -15.61 -5.60
C TYR A 37 2.38 -14.79 -6.45
N ALA A 38 1.51 -14.05 -5.78
CA ALA A 38 0.58 -13.13 -6.41
C ALA A 38 0.48 -11.81 -5.61
N VAL A 39 0.40 -10.70 -6.32
CA VAL A 39 0.05 -9.41 -5.71
C VAL A 39 -1.45 -9.40 -5.45
N VAL A 40 -1.84 -9.62 -4.19
CA VAL A 40 -3.26 -9.73 -3.80
C VAL A 40 -3.88 -8.37 -3.43
N ARG A 41 -3.03 -7.40 -3.08
CA ARG A 41 -3.42 -5.99 -2.98
C ARG A 41 -2.41 -5.14 -3.73
N PRO A 42 -2.73 -4.63 -4.93
CA PRO A 42 -1.81 -3.83 -5.72
C PRO A 42 -1.50 -2.50 -5.02
N ARG A 43 -0.32 -1.95 -5.32
CA ARG A 43 0.02 -0.58 -4.93
C ARG A 43 -0.83 0.38 -5.75
N GLN A 44 -1.48 1.32 -5.07
CA GLN A 44 -2.23 2.39 -5.73
C GLN A 44 -1.30 3.32 -6.52
N THR A 45 -1.84 4.08 -7.45
CA THR A 45 -1.14 5.17 -8.15
C THR A 45 -1.38 6.51 -7.46
N TYR A 46 -0.56 7.51 -7.79
CA TYR A 46 -0.78 8.88 -7.30
C TYR A 46 -2.07 9.49 -7.83
N ASP A 47 -2.43 9.20 -9.08
CA ASP A 47 -3.67 9.68 -9.68
C ASP A 47 -4.89 9.11 -8.97
N GLU A 48 -4.86 7.82 -8.59
CA GLU A 48 -5.89 7.20 -7.77
C GLU A 48 -5.98 7.84 -6.38
N LEU A 49 -4.85 8.11 -5.73
CA LEU A 49 -4.83 8.71 -4.39
C LEU A 49 -5.37 10.15 -4.40
N ILE A 50 -4.87 10.99 -5.30
CA ILE A 50 -5.29 12.39 -5.42
C ILE A 50 -6.73 12.46 -5.94
N GLY A 51 -7.12 11.54 -6.82
CA GLY A 51 -8.47 11.43 -7.35
C GLY A 51 -9.53 11.00 -6.34
N LEU A 52 -9.16 10.66 -5.10
CA LEU A 52 -10.13 10.50 -4.01
C LEU A 52 -10.72 11.84 -3.56
N ASP A 53 -9.99 12.94 -3.77
CA ASP A 53 -10.44 14.28 -3.44
C ASP A 53 -11.39 14.82 -4.53
N GLN A 54 -12.44 15.53 -4.11
CA GLN A 54 -13.36 16.20 -5.02
C GLN A 54 -13.20 17.71 -4.86
N LEU A 55 -12.88 18.39 -5.96
CA LEU A 55 -12.84 19.84 -5.98
C LEU A 55 -14.25 20.40 -5.79
N ALA A 56 -14.38 21.40 -4.93
CA ALA A 56 -15.65 22.06 -4.72
C ALA A 56 -16.05 22.85 -5.98
N SER A 57 -17.35 22.89 -6.29
CA SER A 57 -17.87 23.55 -7.50
C SER A 57 -17.68 25.08 -7.52
N TRP A 58 -17.28 25.67 -6.40
CA TRP A 58 -17.08 27.11 -6.21
C TRP A 58 -15.59 27.51 -6.15
N GLN A 59 -14.69 26.56 -6.40
CA GLN A 59 -13.25 26.81 -6.58
C GLN A 59 -12.94 27.27 -8.00
#